data_AF-F9P7H2-F1
#
_entry.id   AF-F9P7H2-F1
#
_cell.length_a   1.000
_cell.length_b   1.000
_cell.length_c   1.000
_cell.angle_alpha   90.00
_cell.angle_beta   90.00
_cell.angle_gamma   90.00
#
_symmetry.space_group_name_H-M   'P 1'
#
loop_
_entity.id
_entity.type
_entity.pdbx_description
1 polymer ?
#
loop_
_entity_poly.entity_id
_entity_poly.type
_entity_poly.pdbx_seq_one_letter_code
_entity_poly.pdbx_strand_id
1 'polypeptide(L)'
;MLSEDIAMIKSEVSGLELTAQGVEKGQCLAHLAQNLNLPMEQIIAVGDADNDESMIREAGFGVAMGNANENIKGLADIIVADNDHGGCAQAIDDVLLADKI
;
A
#
# COMPACT_ATOMS: atom_id res chain seq x y z
N MET A 1 11.31 -21.20 -18.15
CA MET A 1 10.64 -21.09 -16.84
C MET A 1 11.49 -20.15 -16.02
N LEU A 2 10.93 -19.04 -15.53
CA LEU A 2 11.66 -18.14 -14.64
C LEU A 2 11.98 -18.89 -13.33
N SER A 3 13.08 -18.57 -12.65
CA SER A 3 13.49 -19.22 -11.41
C SER A 3 12.47 -19.00 -10.29
N GLU A 4 12.36 -19.94 -9.35
CA GLU A 4 11.49 -19.82 -8.16
C GLU A 4 11.91 -18.67 -7.23
N ASP A 5 13.06 -18.05 -7.48
CA ASP A 5 13.63 -16.95 -6.70
C ASP A 5 13.11 -15.56 -7.10
N ILE A 6 12.14 -15.47 -8.02
CA ILE A 6 11.62 -14.19 -8.55
C ILE A 6 10.13 -14.06 -8.25
N ALA A 7 9.75 -12.94 -7.63
CA ALA A 7 8.37 -12.49 -7.53
C ALA A 7 8.04 -11.59 -8.74
N MET A 8 6.80 -11.70 -9.24
CA MET A 8 6.31 -10.87 -10.34
C MET A 8 4.98 -10.23 -9.97
N ILE A 9 4.87 -8.92 -10.13
CA ILE A 9 3.66 -8.19 -9.80
C ILE A 9 3.40 -7.09 -10.81
N LYS A 10 2.13 -6.81 -11.08
CA LYS A 10 1.76 -5.69 -11.97
C LYS A 10 1.80 -4.40 -11.16
N SER A 11 2.64 -3.47 -11.57
CA SER A 11 2.66 -2.13 -10.97
C SER A 11 1.73 -1.17 -11.69
N GLU A 12 1.44 -1.40 -12.96
CA GLU A 12 0.51 -0.63 -13.78
C GLU A 12 -0.11 -1.51 -14.87
N VAL A 13 -1.07 -0.99 -15.65
CA VAL A 13 -1.70 -1.71 -16.76
C VAL A 13 -0.67 -2.28 -17.76
N SER A 14 0.41 -1.53 -18.01
CA SER A 14 1.52 -1.93 -18.87
C SER A 14 2.84 -2.12 -18.10
N GLY A 15 2.80 -2.15 -16.77
CA GLY A 15 3.96 -2.26 -15.90
C GLY A 15 4.05 -3.64 -15.24
N LEU A 16 5.20 -4.30 -15.39
CA LEU A 16 5.53 -5.54 -14.67
C LEU A 16 6.80 -5.30 -13.86
N GLU A 17 6.71 -5.53 -12.55
CA GLU A 17 7.83 -5.50 -11.63
C GLU A 17 8.31 -6.92 -11.33
N LEU A 18 9.64 -7.07 -11.30
CA LEU A 18 10.33 -8.31 -10.96
C LEU A 18 11.24 -8.04 -9.78
N THR A 19 11.02 -8.73 -8.67
CA THR A 19 11.83 -8.61 -7.45
C THR A 19 12.31 -9.99 -7.01
N ALA A 20 13.25 -10.03 -6.05
CA ALA A 20 13.58 -11.29 -5.39
C ALA A 20 12.35 -11.81 -4.62
N GLN A 21 12.19 -13.13 -4.55
CA GLN A 21 11.10 -13.74 -3.80
C GLN A 21 11.08 -13.24 -2.35
N GLY A 22 9.92 -12.79 -1.88
CA GLY A 22 9.73 -12.23 -0.54
C GLY A 22 10.15 -10.77 -0.37
N VAL A 23 10.48 -10.06 -1.46
CA VAL A 23 10.76 -8.62 -1.47
C VAL A 23 9.58 -7.88 -2.10
N GLU A 24 8.61 -7.50 -1.28
CA GLU A 24 7.46 -6.66 -1.66
C GLU A 24 7.36 -5.43 -0.73
N LYS A 25 6.43 -4.52 -1.03
CA LYS A 25 6.27 -3.27 -0.28
C LYS A 25 5.90 -3.52 1.19
N GLY A 26 5.03 -4.49 1.48
CA GLY A 26 4.64 -4.87 2.84
C GLY A 26 5.82 -5.28 3.71
N GLN A 27 6.66 -6.22 3.23
CA GLN A 27 7.82 -6.67 4.02
C GLN A 27 8.84 -5.54 4.23
N CYS A 28 9.01 -4.65 3.23
CA CYS A 28 9.85 -3.47 3.38
C CYS A 28 9.30 -2.51 4.45
N LEU A 29 7.98 -2.26 4.43
CA LEU A 29 7.29 -1.43 5.41
C LEU A 29 7.44 -1.99 6.84
N ALA A 30 7.21 -3.29 7.02
CA ALA A 30 7.38 -3.96 8.30
C ALA A 30 8.83 -3.89 8.81
N HIS A 31 9.80 -4.06 7.91
CA HIS A 31 11.22 -3.92 8.26
C HIS A 31 11.58 -2.49 8.68
N LEU A 32 11.05 -1.49 7.98
CA LEU A 32 11.25 -0.08 8.33
C LEU A 32 10.60 0.26 9.68
N ALA A 33 9.37 -0.20 9.91
CA ALA A 33 8.64 0.01 11.17
C ALA A 33 9.43 -0.53 12.37
N GLN A 34 9.98 -1.75 12.24
CA GLN A 34 10.86 -2.35 13.25
C GLN A 34 12.09 -1.49 13.55
N ASN A 35 12.77 -0.99 12.50
CA ASN A 35 13.96 -0.15 12.66
C ASN A 35 13.64 1.19 13.34
N LEU A 36 12.43 1.71 13.17
CA LEU A 36 11.96 2.94 13.79
C LEU A 36 11.30 2.73 15.17
N ASN A 37 11.17 1.48 15.63
CA ASN A 37 10.40 1.11 16.82
C ASN A 37 8.94 1.61 16.77
N LEU A 38 8.33 1.56 15.58
CA LEU A 38 6.93 1.89 15.37
C LEU A 38 6.09 0.61 15.26
N PRO A 39 4.97 0.50 16.00
CA PRO A 39 4.01 -0.58 15.80
C PRO A 39 3.32 -0.42 14.45
N MET A 40 3.03 -1.52 13.75
CA MET A 40 2.34 -1.49 12.45
C MET A 40 0.95 -0.85 12.57
N GLU A 41 0.31 -0.99 13.73
CA GLU A 41 -0.99 -0.40 14.08
C GLU A 41 -1.00 1.13 14.00
N GLN A 42 0.17 1.79 14.06
CA GLN A 42 0.31 3.26 13.94
C GLN A 42 0.70 3.71 12.52
N ILE A 43 0.58 2.85 11.53
CA ILE A 43 1.00 3.13 10.15
C ILE A 43 -0.22 3.20 9.25
N ILE A 44 -0.28 4.27 8.44
CA ILE A 44 -1.22 4.43 7.33
C ILE A 44 -0.48 4.08 6.04
N ALA A 45 -1.00 3.14 5.27
CA ALA A 45 -0.52 2.86 3.91
C ALA A 45 -1.54 3.34 2.87
N VAL A 46 -1.08 4.11 1.88
CA VAL A 46 -1.90 4.62 0.78
C VAL A 46 -1.37 4.06 -0.53
N GLY A 47 -2.23 3.45 -1.35
CA GLY A 47 -1.82 2.89 -2.65
C GLY A 47 -2.96 2.74 -3.64
N ASP A 48 -2.63 2.24 -4.83
CA ASP A 48 -3.55 2.19 -5.96
C ASP A 48 -3.40 0.95 -6.86
N ALA A 49 -2.24 0.28 -6.86
CA ALA A 49 -1.94 -0.83 -7.77
C ALA A 49 -1.66 -2.15 -7.07
N ASP A 50 -1.53 -3.25 -7.83
CA ASP A 50 -1.37 -4.59 -7.24
C ASP A 50 -0.09 -4.69 -6.38
N ASN A 51 0.98 -3.97 -6.72
CA ASN A 51 2.20 -3.93 -5.92
C ASN A 51 2.06 -3.22 -4.57
N ASP A 52 0.93 -2.56 -4.30
CA ASP A 52 0.57 -1.95 -3.01
C ASP A 52 -0.21 -2.91 -2.10
N GLU A 53 -0.69 -4.04 -2.62
CA GLU A 53 -1.56 -4.95 -1.88
C GLU A 53 -0.97 -5.36 -0.53
N SER A 54 0.30 -5.76 -0.49
CA SER A 54 0.92 -6.23 0.76
C SER A 54 1.08 -5.11 1.79
N MET A 55 1.46 -3.89 1.39
CA MET A 55 1.58 -2.79 2.35
C MET A 55 0.24 -2.30 2.88
N ILE A 56 -0.81 -2.28 2.03
CA ILE A 56 -2.16 -1.91 2.45
C ILE A 56 -2.74 -2.93 3.43
N ARG A 57 -2.49 -4.22 3.19
CA ARG A 57 -2.94 -5.30 4.07
C ARG A 57 -2.20 -5.35 5.41
N GLU A 58 -0.91 -5.02 5.42
CA GLU A 58 -0.06 -5.15 6.61
C GLU A 58 -0.08 -3.91 7.53
N ALA A 59 -0.41 -2.73 6.99
CA ALA A 59 -0.52 -1.50 7.77
C ALA A 59 -1.71 -1.54 8.75
N GLY A 60 -1.61 -0.77 9.83
CA GLY A 60 -2.69 -0.59 10.79
C GLY A 60 -3.94 0.06 10.19
N PHE A 61 -3.76 0.86 9.14
CA PHE A 61 -4.84 1.47 8.38
C PHE A 61 -4.50 1.54 6.89
N GLY A 62 -5.28 0.85 6.06
CA GLY A 62 -5.11 0.79 4.61
C GLY A 62 -6.01 1.79 3.89
N VAL A 63 -5.45 2.54 2.93
CA VAL A 63 -6.18 3.53 2.12
C VAL A 63 -5.97 3.24 0.65
N ALA A 64 -7.07 3.17 -0.10
CA ALA A 64 -7.05 3.07 -1.56
C ALA A 64 -7.33 4.44 -2.20
N MET A 65 -6.56 4.80 -3.22
CA MET A 65 -6.84 5.98 -4.04
C MET A 65 -8.11 5.80 -4.89
N GLY A 66 -8.74 6.91 -5.30
CA GLY A 66 -9.95 6.85 -6.14
C GLY A 66 -9.72 6.16 -7.50
N ASN A 67 -8.51 6.31 -8.06
CA ASN A 67 -8.06 5.67 -9.28
C ASN A 67 -7.49 4.25 -9.09
N ALA A 68 -7.56 3.69 -7.88
CA ALA A 68 -7.01 2.38 -7.58
C ALA A 68 -7.71 1.24 -8.33
N ASN A 69 -7.00 0.14 -8.52
CA ASN A 69 -7.58 -1.12 -8.98
C ASN A 69 -8.67 -1.60 -8.00
N GLU A 70 -9.67 -2.33 -8.52
CA GLU A 70 -10.82 -2.76 -7.71
C GLU A 70 -10.45 -3.74 -6.59
N ASN A 71 -9.42 -4.58 -6.79
CA ASN A 71 -8.86 -5.42 -5.73
C ASN A 71 -8.28 -4.58 -4.58
N ILE A 72 -7.59 -3.49 -4.90
CA ILE A 72 -6.99 -2.60 -3.90
C ILE A 72 -8.08 -1.85 -3.12
N LYS A 73 -9.10 -1.32 -3.81
CA LYS A 73 -10.27 -0.71 -3.16
C LYS A 73 -11.00 -1.67 -2.21
N GLY A 74 -11.09 -2.95 -2.58
CA GLY A 74 -11.74 -3.98 -1.77
C GLY A 74 -10.96 -4.39 -0.51
N LEU A 75 -9.68 -4.02 -0.40
CA LEU A 75 -8.81 -4.34 0.74
C LEU A 75 -8.66 -3.18 1.72
N ALA A 76 -8.87 -1.95 1.29
CA ALA A 76 -8.65 -0.75 2.09
C ALA A 76 -9.81 -0.47 3.08
N ASP A 77 -9.47 0.18 4.20
CA ASP A 77 -10.44 0.65 5.19
C ASP A 77 -11.28 1.82 4.67
N ILE A 78 -10.66 2.69 3.86
CA ILE A 78 -11.35 3.78 3.15
C ILE A 78 -10.83 3.93 1.72
N ILE A 79 -11.66 4.55 0.90
CA ILE A 79 -11.28 5.02 -0.44
C ILE A 79 -11.30 6.55 -0.39
N VAL A 80 -10.21 7.17 -0.85
CA VAL A 80 -10.07 8.64 -0.95
C VAL A 80 -10.23 9.10 -2.40
N ALA A 81 -10.12 10.40 -2.66
CA ALA A 81 -10.04 10.95 -4.00
C ALA A 81 -8.91 10.30 -4.83
N ASP A 82 -8.94 10.45 -6.15
CA ASP A 82 -7.82 10.01 -6.98
C ASP A 82 -6.58 10.92 -6.81
N ASN A 83 -5.49 10.53 -7.47
CA ASN A 83 -4.22 11.24 -7.43
C ASN A 83 -4.28 12.68 -7.98
N ASP A 84 -5.15 12.95 -8.96
CA ASP A 84 -5.31 14.28 -9.57
C ASP A 84 -6.21 15.20 -8.74
N HIS A 85 -6.99 14.63 -7.83
CA HIS A 85 -7.91 15.34 -6.94
C HIS A 85 -7.48 15.31 -5.47
N GLY A 86 -6.22 14.99 -5.19
CA GLY A 86 -5.61 15.16 -3.87
C GLY A 86 -5.90 14.05 -2.86
N GLY A 87 -6.06 12.80 -3.31
CA GLY A 87 -6.36 11.66 -2.41
C GLY A 87 -5.41 11.51 -1.22
N CYS A 88 -4.11 11.71 -1.41
CA CYS A 88 -3.15 11.65 -0.29
C CYS A 88 -3.39 12.78 0.74
N ALA A 89 -3.77 13.98 0.30
CA ALA A 89 -4.10 15.07 1.22
C ALA A 89 -5.36 14.72 2.01
N GLN A 90 -6.37 14.16 1.34
CA GLN A 90 -7.57 13.67 2.01
C GLN A 90 -7.25 12.56 3.03
N ALA A 91 -6.36 11.62 2.71
CA ALA A 91 -5.95 10.58 3.66
C ALA A 91 -5.31 11.16 4.93
N ILE A 92 -4.49 12.21 4.78
CA ILE A 92 -3.91 12.93 5.91
C ILE A 92 -5.00 13.61 6.75
N ASP A 93 -5.91 14.36 6.11
CA ASP A 93 -6.95 15.10 6.81
C ASP A 93 -7.97 14.18 7.50
N ASP A 94 -8.43 13.14 6.81
CA ASP A 94 -9.52 12.27 7.25
C ASP A 94 -9.06 11.15 8.20
N VAL A 95 -7.77 10.80 8.23
CA VAL A 95 -7.23 9.70 9.03
C VAL A 95 -6.22 10.20 10.05
N LEU A 96 -5.12 10.80 9.59
CA LEU A 96 -4.01 11.18 10.46
C LEU A 96 -4.39 12.36 11.37
N LEU A 97 -4.89 13.46 10.80
CA LEU A 97 -5.25 14.65 11.58
C LEU A 97 -6.58 14.51 12.32
N ALA A 98 -7.38 13.51 11.97
CA ALA A 98 -8.61 13.16 12.65
C ALA A 98 -8.40 12.16 13.81
N ASP A 99 -7.15 11.80 14.13
CA ASP A 99 -6.75 10.85 15.18
C ASP A 99 -7.52 9.51 15.11
N LYS A 100 -7.68 8.95 13.90
CA LYS A 100 -8.39 7.68 13.71
C LYS A 100 -7.57 6.44 14.08
N ILE A 101 -6.25 6.58 14.17
CA ILE A 101 -5.31 5.55 14.62
C ILE A 101 -4.20 6.13 15.49
#